data_AF-A0A9P8YCL9-F1
#
_entry.id   AF-A0A9P8YCL9-F1
#
_cell.length_a   1.000
_cell.length_b   1.000
_cell.length_c   1.000
_cell.angle_alpha   90.00
_cell.angle_beta   90.00
_cell.angle_gamma   90.00
#
_symmetry.space_group_name_H-M   'P 1'
#
loop_
_entity.id
_entity.type
_entity.pdbx_description
1 polymer ?
#
loop_
_entity_poly.entity_id
_entity_poly.type
_entity_poly.pdbx_seq_one_letter_code
_entity_poly.pdbx_strand_id
1 'polypeptide(L)'
;MRISSRKGPSGSSTALLALVALATPSALARRPDADKTTTTLPCTATSTSGAFYDLRADIAVHPKEDGTKPKASLGGPTADYHPRGWDYGANFTLNICAPVVEPFDNVKDIEEGHWQNISAYYQLKGEVYSLGFASTELVPRGKELVLQYSGGSYCEKKSSSSRRGDRTGLSARGVVHDGANFKSHEDESSDKDKSYHTLDKSNKDRRRKSATIMFTCDKDPTAGTAVVSFIAADPEECNYVFKVRSQHACAGAEPHKPGSVGPGSVFAIIFAIAVLVYLLGGIFYNRTINHSRGWKQLPNYSLWAGLWSFLSDFFIIATSSCARLLPNRRGYHHLSGSPTRGGMGRDREAENRLIDQYDEEWDD
;
A
#
# COMPACT_ATOMS: atom_id res chain seq x y z
N MET A 1 8.82 -34.43 -83.04
CA MET A 1 8.56 -33.11 -83.66
C MET A 1 7.32 -32.52 -83.00
N ARG A 2 7.48 -31.34 -82.33
CA ARG A 2 6.48 -30.34 -81.86
C ARG A 2 5.08 -30.83 -81.39
N ILE A 3 4.81 -30.89 -80.08
CA ILE A 3 4.16 -29.86 -79.22
C ILE A 3 2.71 -29.56 -79.62
N SER A 4 1.73 -29.88 -78.76
CA SER A 4 1.02 -28.87 -77.93
C SER A 4 0.01 -29.48 -76.96
N SER A 5 -0.03 -28.88 -75.77
CA SER A 5 -0.83 -29.20 -74.60
C SER A 5 -2.13 -28.38 -74.59
N ARG A 6 -3.24 -28.96 -74.12
CA ARG A 6 -4.37 -28.21 -73.54
C ARG A 6 -4.86 -28.94 -72.28
N LYS A 7 -4.73 -28.26 -71.15
CA LYS A 7 -5.31 -28.64 -69.85
C LYS A 7 -6.10 -27.43 -69.36
N GLY A 8 -7.42 -27.55 -69.28
CA GLY A 8 -8.29 -26.57 -68.64
C GLY A 8 -8.52 -26.94 -67.16
N PRO A 9 -8.66 -25.99 -66.23
CA PRO A 9 -9.04 -26.30 -64.85
C PRO A 9 -10.54 -26.07 -64.63
N SER A 10 -11.20 -27.11 -64.12
CA SER A 10 -12.46 -27.04 -63.40
C SER A 10 -12.22 -26.54 -61.98
N GLY A 11 -13.03 -25.59 -61.52
CA GLY A 11 -12.97 -25.06 -60.16
C GLY A 11 -13.57 -26.00 -59.12
N SER A 12 -13.13 -25.86 -57.87
CA SER A 12 -13.94 -26.06 -56.65
C SER A 12 -13.09 -25.80 -55.40
N SER A 13 -13.62 -24.92 -54.54
CA SER A 13 -13.61 -25.04 -53.07
C SER A 13 -12.27 -25.00 -52.32
N THR A 14 -11.78 -23.80 -52.00
CA THR A 14 -10.94 -23.54 -50.80
C THR A 14 -11.05 -22.08 -50.35
N ALA A 15 -12.09 -21.72 -49.59
CA ALA A 15 -12.13 -20.43 -48.89
C ALA A 15 -13.02 -20.52 -47.64
N LEU A 16 -12.70 -21.44 -46.74
CA LEU A 16 -13.31 -21.54 -45.41
C LEU A 16 -12.39 -22.42 -44.56
N LEU A 17 -11.35 -21.82 -43.96
CA LEU A 17 -10.62 -22.32 -42.78
C LEU A 17 -9.43 -21.38 -42.46
N ALA A 18 -9.73 -20.16 -42.05
CA ALA A 18 -8.75 -19.28 -41.42
C ALA A 18 -9.49 -18.28 -40.51
N LEU A 19 -9.88 -18.71 -39.31
CA LEU A 19 -10.18 -17.84 -38.15
C LEU A 19 -10.46 -18.68 -36.88
N VAL A 20 -9.57 -19.61 -36.54
CA VAL A 20 -9.51 -20.21 -35.19
C VAL A 20 -8.04 -20.28 -34.79
N ALA A 21 -7.50 -19.15 -34.31
CA ALA A 21 -6.17 -19.08 -33.70
C ALA A 21 -6.03 -17.84 -32.81
N LEU A 22 -6.95 -17.63 -31.87
CA LEU A 22 -6.79 -16.67 -30.76
C LEU A 22 -7.46 -17.25 -29.49
N ALA A 23 -7.02 -18.44 -29.08
CA ALA A 23 -7.34 -19.02 -27.79
C ALA A 23 -6.26 -20.03 -27.38
N THR A 24 -5.04 -19.53 -27.15
CA THR A 24 -4.06 -20.22 -26.30
C THR A 24 -3.60 -19.23 -25.24
N PRO A 25 -3.69 -19.56 -23.94
CA PRO A 25 -3.10 -18.76 -22.90
C PRO A 25 -1.59 -18.98 -22.95
N SER A 26 -0.85 -18.01 -23.46
CA SER A 26 0.59 -17.95 -23.33
C SER A 26 0.94 -17.75 -21.85
N ALA A 27 1.11 -18.87 -21.15
CA ALA A 27 1.80 -18.91 -19.88
C ALA A 27 3.28 -18.53 -20.08
N LEU A 28 3.84 -17.92 -19.03
CA LEU A 28 5.26 -17.55 -18.84
C LEU A 28 5.70 -16.18 -19.36
N ALA A 29 4.96 -15.14 -18.99
CA ALA A 29 5.67 -13.99 -18.42
C ALA A 29 6.15 -14.41 -17.02
N ARG A 30 7.43 -14.77 -16.92
CA ARG A 30 8.15 -14.96 -15.67
C ARG A 30 7.98 -13.68 -14.86
N ARG A 31 7.03 -13.66 -13.92
CA ARG A 31 6.99 -12.63 -12.88
C ARG A 31 8.38 -12.64 -12.24
N PRO A 32 9.03 -11.48 -12.02
CA PRO A 32 10.10 -11.48 -11.03
C PRO A 32 9.47 -12.09 -9.79
N ASP A 33 10.15 -13.09 -9.21
CA ASP A 33 9.76 -13.64 -7.93
C ASP A 33 9.33 -12.46 -7.06
N ALA A 34 8.05 -12.47 -6.67
CA ALA A 34 7.59 -11.62 -5.60
C ALA A 34 8.33 -12.16 -4.39
N ASP A 35 9.57 -11.70 -4.24
CA ASP A 35 10.26 -11.70 -2.99
C ASP A 35 9.25 -11.15 -1.99
N LYS A 36 9.18 -11.84 -0.87
CA LYS A 36 8.21 -11.62 0.18
C LYS A 36 8.58 -10.34 0.92
N THR A 37 8.72 -9.24 0.20
CA THR A 37 8.73 -7.89 0.70
C THR A 37 7.32 -7.40 0.48
N THR A 38 6.43 -7.74 1.41
CA THR A 38 5.27 -6.88 1.67
C THR A 38 5.82 -5.47 1.77
N THR A 39 5.61 -4.64 0.76
CA THR A 39 5.77 -3.20 0.88
C THR A 39 4.70 -2.76 1.87
N THR A 40 4.98 -2.97 3.16
CA THR A 40 4.13 -2.52 4.25
C THR A 40 4.06 -1.02 4.10
N LEU A 41 2.88 -0.52 3.76
CA LEU A 41 2.62 0.91 3.87
C LEU A 41 2.94 1.29 5.33
N PRO A 42 3.66 2.40 5.58
CA PRO A 42 4.05 2.76 6.93
C PRO A 42 2.79 2.88 7.81
N CYS A 43 2.83 2.28 9.00
CA CYS A 43 1.71 2.27 9.95
C CYS A 43 0.46 1.46 9.51
N THR A 44 0.66 0.35 8.81
CA THR A 44 -0.41 -0.60 8.48
C THR A 44 -0.05 -2.02 8.93
N ALA A 45 -1.06 -2.82 9.28
CA ALA A 45 -0.88 -4.22 9.65
C ALA A 45 -1.94 -5.10 9.01
N THR A 46 -1.54 -6.33 8.69
CA THR A 46 -2.45 -7.38 8.24
C THR A 46 -2.36 -8.55 9.21
N SER A 47 -3.48 -8.95 9.81
CA SER A 47 -3.55 -10.13 10.68
C SER A 47 -3.49 -11.43 9.87
N THR A 48 -3.14 -12.53 10.54
CA THR A 48 -3.17 -13.88 9.98
C THR A 48 -4.58 -14.29 9.51
N SER A 49 -5.63 -13.71 10.08
CA SER A 49 -7.02 -13.89 9.65
C SER A 49 -7.39 -13.13 8.38
N GLY A 50 -6.49 -12.31 7.83
CA GLY A 50 -6.75 -11.45 6.68
C GLY A 50 -7.41 -10.10 7.01
N ALA A 51 -7.60 -9.78 8.29
CA ALA A 51 -8.03 -8.43 8.71
C ALA A 51 -6.92 -7.40 8.45
N PHE A 52 -7.27 -6.25 7.89
CA PHE A 52 -6.36 -5.14 7.62
C PHE A 52 -6.61 -3.99 8.59
N TYR A 53 -5.54 -3.36 9.04
CA TYR A 53 -5.56 -2.26 9.99
C TYR A 53 -4.72 -1.11 9.43
N ASP A 54 -5.27 0.10 9.47
CA ASP A 54 -4.63 1.30 8.92
C ASP A 54 -4.74 2.44 9.94
N LEU A 55 -3.66 2.68 10.67
CA LEU A 55 -3.60 3.72 11.70
C LEU A 55 -3.07 5.06 11.16
N ARG A 56 -2.94 5.24 9.84
CA ARG A 56 -2.39 6.47 9.26
C ARG A 56 -3.23 7.72 9.56
N ALA A 57 -4.54 7.54 9.75
CA ALA A 57 -5.44 8.62 10.14
C ALA A 57 -5.27 9.06 11.60
N ASP A 58 -4.60 8.25 12.44
CA ASP A 58 -4.31 8.58 13.83
C ASP A 58 -2.95 9.27 14.02
N ILE A 59 -2.17 9.41 12.95
CA ILE A 59 -0.85 10.05 13.01
C ILE A 59 -1.04 11.57 13.18
N ALA A 60 -0.42 12.15 14.21
CA ALA A 60 -0.38 13.59 14.36
C ALA A 60 0.63 14.18 13.38
N VAL A 61 0.21 15.23 12.64
CA VAL A 61 1.04 15.89 11.63
C VAL A 61 1.00 17.40 11.85
N HIS A 62 2.14 18.06 11.70
CA HIS A 62 2.19 19.53 11.70
C HIS A 62 1.16 20.12 10.72
N PRO A 63 0.34 21.09 11.17
CA PRO A 63 -0.43 21.88 10.24
C PRO A 63 0.53 22.63 9.31
N LYS A 64 0.13 22.83 8.05
CA LYS A 64 0.92 23.68 7.14
C LYS A 64 0.94 25.12 7.66
N GLU A 65 1.92 25.92 7.21
CA GLU A 65 2.03 27.34 7.56
C GLU A 65 0.73 28.13 7.28
N ASP A 66 -0.04 27.71 6.27
CA ASP A 66 -1.36 28.27 5.93
C ASP A 66 -2.50 27.85 6.88
N GLY A 67 -2.22 27.11 7.95
CA GLY A 67 -3.22 26.53 8.87
C GLY A 67 -4.04 25.37 8.28
N THR A 68 -3.79 25.00 7.02
CA THR A 68 -4.50 23.90 6.35
C THR A 68 -3.89 22.54 6.70
N LYS A 69 -4.75 21.55 6.92
CA LYS A 69 -4.30 20.17 7.18
C LYS A 69 -3.69 19.57 5.90
N PRO A 70 -2.51 18.92 5.97
CA PRO A 70 -1.95 18.24 4.83
C PRO A 70 -2.87 17.10 4.37
N LYS A 71 -3.11 16.98 3.05
CA LYS A 71 -3.94 15.88 2.49
C LYS A 71 -3.41 14.50 2.87
N ALA A 72 -2.11 14.39 3.16
CA ALA A 72 -1.45 13.17 3.60
C ALA A 72 -1.90 12.70 4.99
N SER A 73 -2.42 13.59 5.86
CA SER A 73 -2.89 13.21 7.20
C SER A 73 -4.27 12.56 7.20
N LEU A 74 -4.95 12.44 6.06
CA LEU A 74 -6.28 11.81 5.94
C LEU A 74 -7.32 12.39 6.93
N GLY A 75 -7.16 13.66 7.33
CA GLY A 75 -8.03 14.31 8.32
C GLY A 75 -7.61 14.14 9.78
N GLY A 76 -6.47 13.50 10.02
CA GLY A 76 -5.91 13.19 11.34
C GLY A 76 -5.60 14.40 12.23
N PRO A 77 -5.15 14.13 13.46
CA PRO A 77 -4.84 15.17 14.44
C PRO A 77 -3.66 16.03 14.01
N THR A 78 -3.66 17.28 14.48
CA THR A 78 -2.59 18.26 14.20
C THR A 78 -1.68 18.51 15.40
N ALA A 79 -2.01 17.93 16.54
CA ALA A 79 -1.27 18.02 17.79
C ALA A 79 -1.02 16.61 18.31
N ASP A 80 0.06 16.45 19.07
CA ASP A 80 0.39 15.18 19.71
C ASP A 80 -0.63 14.77 20.76
N TYR A 81 -0.55 13.52 21.18
CA TYR A 81 -1.39 12.99 22.24
C TYR A 81 -0.73 13.24 23.61
N HIS A 82 -1.50 13.82 24.54
CA HIS A 82 -1.04 14.13 25.89
C HIS A 82 -1.74 13.27 26.97
N PRO A 83 -1.43 11.96 27.08
CA PRO A 83 -1.99 11.14 28.14
C PRO A 83 -1.47 11.60 29.51
N ARG A 84 -2.39 11.70 30.47
CA ARG A 84 -2.08 12.13 31.84
C ARG A 84 -1.63 10.95 32.67
N GLY A 85 -0.45 11.05 33.29
CA GLY A 85 0.07 10.05 34.21
C GLY A 85 -0.27 10.37 35.66
N TRP A 86 -1.55 10.33 36.04
CA TRP A 86 -1.99 10.68 37.41
C TRP A 86 -1.24 9.95 38.51
N ASP A 87 -0.99 8.66 38.32
CA ASP A 87 -0.27 7.84 39.30
C ASP A 87 1.26 7.97 39.19
N TYR A 88 1.77 8.44 38.04
CA TYR A 88 3.20 8.57 37.77
C TYR A 88 3.75 9.97 38.12
N GLY A 89 2.89 10.99 38.18
CA GLY A 89 3.28 12.36 38.52
C GLY A 89 3.93 13.14 37.37
N ALA A 90 3.80 12.67 36.13
CA ALA A 90 4.23 13.39 34.94
C ALA A 90 3.20 13.30 33.80
N ASN A 91 3.21 14.30 32.93
CA ASN A 91 2.47 14.27 31.68
C ASN A 91 3.36 13.68 30.59
N PHE A 92 2.74 12.85 29.75
CA PHE A 92 3.39 12.22 28.62
C PHE A 92 2.97 12.93 27.34
N THR A 93 3.86 12.97 26.36
CA THR A 93 3.58 13.42 25.00
C THR A 93 4.02 12.31 24.05
N LEU A 94 3.14 11.89 23.16
CA LEU A 94 3.49 10.88 22.16
C LEU A 94 2.72 11.05 20.86
N ASN A 95 3.31 10.54 19.79
CA ASN A 95 2.68 10.40 18.49
C ASN A 95 2.59 8.91 18.10
N ILE A 96 1.71 8.60 17.15
CA ILE A 96 1.46 7.25 16.65
C ILE A 96 2.20 7.09 15.33
N CYS A 97 3.04 6.06 15.21
CA CYS A 97 3.81 5.70 14.01
C CYS A 97 4.73 6.79 13.42
N ALA A 98 4.88 7.92 14.08
CA ALA A 98 5.68 9.05 13.64
C ALA A 98 6.36 9.72 14.85
N PRO A 99 7.37 10.57 14.62
CA PRO A 99 7.94 11.39 15.67
C PRO A 99 6.95 12.42 16.21
N VAL A 100 7.24 12.91 17.41
CA VAL A 100 6.47 13.97 18.07
C VAL A 100 6.53 15.27 17.23
N VAL A 101 5.38 15.94 17.12
CA VAL A 101 5.20 17.20 16.39
C VAL A 101 5.70 18.38 17.24
N GLU A 102 5.37 18.41 18.52
CA GLU A 102 5.77 19.50 19.41
C GLU A 102 7.29 19.60 19.56
N PRO A 103 7.89 20.81 19.42
CA PRO A 103 9.31 20.99 19.64
C PRO A 103 9.65 20.79 21.12
N PHE A 104 10.76 20.10 21.38
CA PHE A 104 11.32 19.92 22.72
C PHE A 104 12.83 19.98 22.65
N ASP A 105 13.44 20.41 23.75
CA ASP A 105 14.89 20.53 23.89
C ASP A 105 15.37 19.79 25.14
N ASN A 106 16.68 19.62 25.27
CA ASN A 106 17.34 19.06 26.46
C ASN A 106 16.88 17.62 26.79
N VAL A 107 16.91 16.73 25.79
CA VAL A 107 16.61 15.32 26.00
C VAL A 107 17.77 14.62 26.69
N LYS A 108 17.48 13.94 27.78
CA LYS A 108 18.48 13.17 28.52
C LYS A 108 18.90 11.91 27.75
N ASP A 109 20.20 11.61 27.80
CA ASP A 109 20.80 10.36 27.30
C ASP A 109 20.65 10.10 25.78
N ILE A 110 20.28 11.12 24.99
CA ILE A 110 20.13 11.04 23.53
C ILE A 110 20.83 12.22 22.86
N GLU A 111 21.61 11.94 21.83
CA GLU A 111 22.30 12.94 21.00
C GLU A 111 21.30 13.80 20.20
N GLU A 112 21.60 15.09 20.05
CA GLU A 112 20.74 16.09 19.40
C GLU A 112 20.29 15.69 17.98
N GLY A 113 21.17 15.03 17.22
CA GLY A 113 20.86 14.55 15.87
C GLY A 113 19.74 13.50 15.81
N HIS A 114 19.40 12.87 16.93
CA HIS A 114 18.35 11.85 17.02
C HIS A 114 17.05 12.35 17.63
N TRP A 115 16.97 13.62 18.04
CA TRP A 115 15.76 14.16 18.68
C TRP A 115 14.55 14.14 17.74
N GLN A 116 14.78 14.39 16.45
CA GLN A 116 13.73 14.36 15.42
C GLN A 116 13.07 12.99 15.23
N ASN A 117 13.64 11.91 15.77
CA ASN A 117 13.09 10.57 15.67
C ASN A 117 12.34 10.14 16.93
N ILE A 118 12.26 10.97 17.98
CA ILE A 118 11.59 10.60 19.22
C ILE A 118 10.08 10.65 19.01
N SER A 119 9.40 9.55 19.31
CA SER A 119 7.95 9.42 19.15
C SER A 119 7.18 9.52 20.45
N ALA A 120 7.85 9.39 21.60
CA ALA A 120 7.23 9.53 22.91
C ALA A 120 8.25 10.01 23.94
N TYR A 121 7.82 10.93 24.80
CA TYR A 121 8.61 11.42 25.92
C TYR A 121 7.72 11.82 27.11
N TYR A 122 8.35 12.02 28.26
CA TYR A 122 7.73 12.70 29.40
C TYR A 122 8.67 13.76 29.96
N GLN A 123 8.10 14.72 30.66
CA GLN A 123 8.85 15.78 31.33
C GLN A 123 8.74 15.61 32.84
N LEU A 124 9.88 15.54 33.53
CA LEU A 124 9.93 15.43 34.98
C LEU A 124 11.01 16.36 35.52
N LYS A 125 10.66 17.24 36.47
CA LYS A 125 11.57 18.20 37.12
C LYS A 125 12.35 19.10 36.13
N GLY A 126 11.76 19.42 34.98
CA GLY A 126 12.38 20.28 33.95
C GLY A 126 13.31 19.55 32.97
N GLU A 127 13.48 18.23 33.10
CA GLU A 127 14.23 17.41 32.14
C GLU A 127 13.27 16.60 31.26
N VAL A 128 13.64 16.39 29.99
CA VAL A 128 12.90 15.57 29.02
C VAL A 128 13.49 14.17 28.96
N TYR A 129 12.65 13.15 29.19
CA TYR A 129 13.03 11.75 29.12
C TYR A 129 12.32 11.09 27.93
N SER A 130 13.10 10.63 26.96
CA SER A 130 12.56 9.88 25.82
C SER A 130 12.17 8.46 26.24
N LEU A 131 11.02 8.01 25.74
CA LEU A 131 10.50 6.65 25.88
C LEU A 131 10.80 5.77 24.67
N GLY A 132 11.32 6.35 23.58
CA GLY A 132 11.74 5.60 22.40
C GLY A 132 11.65 6.37 21.10
N PHE A 133 12.23 5.79 20.06
CA PHE A 133 12.18 6.28 18.70
C PHE A 133 10.93 5.80 17.96
N ALA A 134 10.54 6.56 16.94
CA ALA A 134 9.44 6.27 16.06
C ALA A 134 9.62 4.92 15.37
N SER A 135 8.59 4.08 15.50
CA SER A 135 8.45 2.82 14.77
C SER A 135 7.14 2.86 14.00
N THR A 136 7.14 2.30 12.79
CA THR A 136 5.94 2.13 11.96
C THR A 136 5.46 0.68 11.95
N GLU A 137 6.15 -0.20 12.69
CA GLU A 137 5.87 -1.63 12.75
C GLU A 137 4.72 -1.92 13.72
N LEU A 138 3.58 -2.33 13.15
CA LEU A 138 2.39 -2.71 13.90
C LEU A 138 2.28 -4.23 13.94
N VAL A 139 2.22 -4.78 15.15
CA VAL A 139 2.12 -6.22 15.36
C VAL A 139 0.72 -6.58 15.84
N PRO A 140 -0.09 -7.32 15.04
CA PRO A 140 -1.38 -7.79 15.50
C PRO A 140 -1.22 -8.88 16.56
N ARG A 141 -1.84 -8.67 17.72
CA ARG A 141 -1.84 -9.61 18.86
C ARG A 141 -3.29 -9.90 19.25
N GLY A 142 -3.88 -10.91 18.60
CA GLY A 142 -5.28 -11.28 18.81
C GLY A 142 -6.24 -10.21 18.27
N LYS A 143 -6.98 -9.54 19.17
CA LYS A 143 -7.92 -8.46 18.83
C LYS A 143 -7.33 -7.05 18.98
N GLU A 144 -6.10 -6.95 19.48
CA GLU A 144 -5.42 -5.68 19.71
C GLU A 144 -4.20 -5.57 18.78
N LEU A 145 -3.79 -4.34 18.48
CA LEU A 145 -2.54 -4.07 17.78
C LEU A 145 -1.52 -3.56 18.79
N VAL A 146 -0.27 -3.96 18.62
CA VAL A 146 0.82 -3.52 19.49
C VAL A 146 1.84 -2.77 18.64
N LEU A 147 2.18 -1.56 19.08
CA LEU A 147 3.28 -0.76 18.58
C LEU A 147 4.32 -0.63 19.68
N GLN A 148 5.58 -0.85 19.34
CA GLN A 148 6.68 -0.78 20.30
C GLN A 148 7.69 0.29 19.89
N TYR A 149 7.93 1.23 20.79
CA TYR A 149 9.02 2.19 20.69
C TYR A 149 10.18 1.74 21.59
N SER A 150 11.40 1.89 21.09
CA SER A 150 12.62 1.46 21.77
C SER A 150 13.73 2.49 21.57
N GLY A 151 14.82 2.35 22.34
CA GLY A 151 15.97 3.23 22.21
C GLY A 151 15.84 4.57 22.94
N GLY A 152 14.94 4.68 23.92
CA GLY A 152 14.76 5.90 24.71
C GLY A 152 15.97 6.23 25.61
N SER A 153 15.72 7.14 26.55
CA SER A 153 16.68 7.51 27.60
C SER A 153 17.04 6.31 28.49
N TYR A 154 18.13 6.37 29.25
CA TYR A 154 18.51 5.23 30.08
C TYR A 154 17.55 5.07 31.26
N CYS A 155 17.31 3.82 31.67
CA CYS A 155 16.55 3.59 32.90
C CYS A 155 17.34 4.10 34.12
N GLU A 156 16.61 4.55 35.13
CA GLU A 156 17.20 4.89 36.41
C GLU A 156 17.66 3.60 37.10
N LYS A 157 18.92 3.55 37.51
CA LYS A 157 19.38 2.46 38.38
C LYS A 157 18.76 2.74 39.75
N LYS A 158 17.82 1.90 40.21
CA LYS A 158 17.57 1.82 41.65
C LYS A 158 18.90 1.49 42.30
N SER A 159 19.44 2.39 43.11
CA SER A 159 20.66 2.12 43.87
C SER A 159 20.46 0.80 44.60
N SER A 160 21.24 -0.22 44.25
CA SER A 160 21.33 -1.46 45.01
C SER A 160 22.05 -1.17 46.33
N SER A 161 21.41 -0.42 47.22
CA SER A 161 21.82 -0.20 48.61
C SER A 161 20.84 -0.88 49.58
N SER A 162 20.26 -2.02 49.22
CA SER A 162 19.61 -2.92 50.19
C SER A 162 19.36 -4.33 49.65
N ARG A 163 20.41 -5.02 49.18
CA ARG A 163 20.47 -6.49 49.33
C ARG A 163 21.88 -6.90 49.77
N ARG A 164 22.20 -6.56 51.03
CA ARG A 164 23.10 -7.41 51.83
C ARG A 164 22.38 -8.76 52.00
N GLY A 165 22.95 -9.80 51.43
CA GLY A 165 22.70 -11.19 51.81
C GLY A 165 21.37 -11.78 51.35
N ASP A 166 21.30 -12.19 50.08
CA ASP A 166 20.53 -13.39 49.75
C ASP A 166 21.50 -14.43 49.18
N ARG A 167 21.99 -15.28 50.10
CA ARG A 167 22.71 -16.50 49.76
C ARG A 167 21.67 -17.60 49.54
N THR A 168 21.03 -17.60 48.38
CA THR A 168 20.48 -18.84 47.81
C THR A 168 21.11 -19.09 46.45
N GLY A 169 22.43 -19.24 46.47
CA GLY A 169 23.11 -19.99 45.43
C GLY A 169 22.73 -21.47 45.59
N LEU A 170 21.77 -21.93 44.79
CA LEU A 170 21.71 -23.34 44.41
C LEU A 170 22.96 -23.63 43.57
N SER A 171 24.07 -23.89 44.25
CA SER A 171 25.22 -24.56 43.67
C SER A 171 25.56 -25.77 44.54
N ALA A 172 25.74 -26.89 43.86
CA ALA A 172 25.84 -28.23 44.37
C ALA A 172 26.62 -28.37 45.69
N ARG A 173 25.97 -28.99 46.68
CA ARG A 173 26.65 -29.57 47.86
C ARG A 173 27.55 -30.71 47.39
N GLY A 174 28.82 -30.41 47.15
CA GLY A 174 29.91 -31.36 47.30
C GLY A 174 30.34 -31.38 48.76
N VAL A 175 30.12 -32.50 49.44
CA VAL A 175 30.53 -32.73 50.83
C VAL A 175 32.06 -32.85 50.87
N VAL A 176 32.74 -31.91 51.51
CA VAL A 176 34.15 -32.06 51.88
C VAL A 176 34.34 -31.56 53.31
N HIS A 177 35.06 -32.36 54.09
CA HIS A 177 35.16 -32.36 55.55
C HIS A 177 35.85 -31.11 56.16
N ASP A 178 35.39 -30.74 57.37
CA ASP A 178 36.01 -29.81 58.30
C ASP A 178 37.44 -30.24 58.65
N GLY A 179 38.44 -29.38 58.41
CA GLY A 179 39.82 -29.66 58.87
C GLY A 179 40.98 -28.95 58.20
N ALA A 180 40.79 -27.88 57.40
CA ALA A 180 41.91 -27.16 56.80
C ALA A 180 41.94 -25.68 57.25
N ASN A 181 42.78 -25.42 58.25
CA ASN A 181 43.25 -24.11 58.66
C ASN A 181 44.10 -23.51 57.53
N PHE A 182 43.60 -22.49 56.81
CA PHE A 182 44.43 -21.75 55.85
C PHE A 182 45.00 -20.50 56.51
N LYS A 183 46.33 -20.47 56.56
CA LYS A 183 47.18 -19.40 57.10
C LYS A 183 47.04 -18.16 56.20
N SER A 184 46.68 -17.02 56.78
CA SER A 184 46.68 -15.72 56.10
C SER A 184 48.11 -15.31 55.77
N HIS A 185 48.41 -15.16 54.48
CA HIS A 185 49.55 -14.35 54.04
C HIS A 185 49.02 -12.93 53.78
N GLU A 186 49.49 -12.00 54.62
CA GLU A 186 49.39 -10.57 54.38
C GLU A 186 50.43 -10.22 53.32
N ASP A 187 49.98 -10.06 52.06
CA ASP A 187 50.78 -9.38 51.05
C ASP A 187 50.39 -7.90 51.06
N GLU A 188 51.20 -7.10 51.76
CA GLU A 188 51.25 -5.67 51.53
C GLU A 188 51.86 -5.41 50.15
N SER A 189 51.01 -5.23 49.14
CA SER A 189 51.38 -4.51 47.93
C SER A 189 50.60 -3.20 47.88
N SER A 190 51.32 -2.13 48.20
CA SER A 190 50.97 -0.76 47.89
C SER A 190 50.62 -0.60 46.41
N ASP A 191 49.33 -0.43 46.08
CA ASP A 191 48.92 0.16 44.81
C ASP A 191 47.87 1.25 45.08
N LYS A 192 48.40 2.48 45.19
CA LYS A 192 47.64 3.71 45.00
C LYS A 192 47.14 3.77 43.56
N ASP A 193 45.95 4.35 43.41
CA ASP A 193 45.35 4.85 42.17
C ASP A 193 45.14 3.86 41.01
N LYS A 194 43.89 3.41 40.82
CA LYS A 194 43.20 3.38 39.51
C LYS A 194 41.68 3.54 39.65
N SER A 195 41.19 4.67 40.15
CA SER A 195 39.77 5.06 40.03
C SER A 195 39.50 5.81 38.71
N TYR A 196 39.93 5.28 37.55
CA TYR A 196 39.72 5.95 36.27
C TYR A 196 39.44 5.04 35.06
N HIS A 197 38.88 3.85 35.25
CA HIS A 197 38.43 3.03 34.10
C HIS A 197 37.07 2.34 34.22
N THR A 198 36.24 2.68 35.22
CA THR A 198 34.93 2.04 35.41
C THR A 198 33.74 2.83 34.86
N LEU A 199 33.96 3.87 34.05
CA LEU A 199 32.87 4.66 33.43
C LEU A 199 32.49 4.17 32.03
N ASP A 200 33.42 3.58 31.28
CA ASP A 200 33.15 3.23 29.86
C ASP A 200 32.47 1.86 29.69
N LYS A 201 32.76 0.91 30.59
CA LYS A 201 32.11 -0.42 30.56
C LYS A 201 30.68 -0.42 31.13
N SER A 202 30.30 0.60 31.90
CA SER A 202 28.96 0.64 32.52
C SER A 202 27.85 1.03 31.54
N ASN A 203 28.18 1.63 30.39
CA ASN A 203 27.20 2.14 29.45
C ASN A 203 26.65 1.09 28.46
N LYS A 204 27.36 -0.03 28.28
CA LYS A 204 26.89 -1.14 27.42
C LYS A 204 25.78 -2.00 28.06
N ASP A 205 25.63 -1.95 29.38
CA ASP A 205 24.63 -2.76 30.12
C ASP A 205 23.44 -1.94 30.66
N ARG A 206 23.37 -0.64 30.37
CA ARG A 206 22.22 0.18 30.78
C ARG A 206 21.05 -0.08 29.84
N ARG A 207 19.96 -0.65 30.39
CA ARG A 207 18.70 -0.76 29.67
C ARG A 207 18.17 0.64 29.32
N ARG A 208 17.60 0.75 28.12
CA ARG A 208 16.95 1.97 27.64
C ARG A 208 15.45 1.86 27.85
N LYS A 209 14.82 3.01 28.07
CA LYS A 209 13.36 3.12 28.18
C LYS A 209 12.71 2.71 26.85
N SER A 210 11.56 2.07 26.96
CA SER A 210 10.70 1.67 25.87
C SER A 210 9.24 2.02 26.18
N ALA A 211 8.44 2.19 25.14
CA ALA A 211 7.00 2.34 25.25
C ALA A 211 6.29 1.25 24.46
N THR A 212 5.32 0.60 25.10
CA THR A 212 4.41 -0.37 24.49
C THR A 212 3.04 0.28 24.37
N ILE A 213 2.57 0.45 23.15
CA ILE A 213 1.30 1.09 22.85
C ILE A 213 0.34 0.01 22.32
N MET A 214 -0.75 -0.19 23.05
CA MET A 214 -1.77 -1.19 22.74
C MET A 214 -3.00 -0.49 22.17
N PHE A 215 -3.37 -0.81 20.93
CA PHE A 215 -4.54 -0.26 20.27
C PHE A 215 -5.74 -1.20 20.42
N THR A 216 -6.85 -0.63 20.86
CA THR A 216 -8.15 -1.29 20.96
C THR A 216 -9.12 -0.60 19.99
N CYS A 217 -9.87 -1.41 19.23
CA CYS A 217 -10.95 -0.95 18.36
C CYS A 217 -12.05 -0.27 19.19
N ASP A 218 -12.37 0.97 18.83
CA ASP A 218 -13.47 1.75 19.38
C ASP A 218 -14.35 2.24 18.24
N LYS A 219 -15.63 1.86 18.23
CA LYS A 219 -16.56 2.18 17.14
C LYS A 219 -17.44 3.40 17.43
N ASP A 220 -17.18 4.09 18.54
CA ASP A 220 -18.01 5.21 18.95
C ASP A 220 -17.85 6.39 17.97
N PRO A 221 -18.89 6.76 17.21
CA PRO A 221 -18.79 7.77 16.15
C PRO A 221 -18.56 9.20 16.70
N THR A 222 -18.68 9.37 18.01
CA THR A 222 -18.41 10.63 18.72
C THR A 222 -16.93 10.80 19.07
N ALA A 223 -16.15 9.71 19.07
CA ALA A 223 -14.71 9.72 19.32
C ALA A 223 -13.97 10.03 18.01
N GLY A 224 -14.08 11.27 17.53
CA GLY A 224 -13.50 11.69 16.25
C GLY A 224 -11.96 11.61 16.15
N THR A 225 -11.26 11.39 17.26
CA THR A 225 -9.80 11.23 17.33
C THR A 225 -9.45 10.10 18.30
N ALA A 226 -8.31 9.43 18.08
CA ALA A 226 -7.85 8.41 19.02
C ALA A 226 -7.66 8.97 20.43
N VAL A 227 -8.01 8.18 21.45
CA VAL A 227 -7.85 8.57 22.86
C VAL A 227 -6.75 7.72 23.48
N VAL A 228 -5.73 8.37 24.01
CA VAL A 228 -4.59 7.71 24.65
C VAL A 228 -4.72 7.77 26.17
N SER A 229 -4.49 6.64 26.82
CA SER A 229 -4.48 6.50 28.28
C SER A 229 -3.21 5.79 28.74
N PHE A 230 -2.61 6.30 29.81
CA PHE A 230 -1.49 5.65 30.48
C PHE A 230 -2.02 4.53 31.39
N ILE A 231 -1.43 3.34 31.31
CA ILE A 231 -1.87 2.19 32.12
C ILE A 231 -0.92 1.99 33.29
N ALA A 232 0.37 1.81 33.00
CA ALA A 232 1.37 1.42 33.98
C ALA A 232 2.78 1.70 33.46
N ALA A 233 3.71 1.81 34.41
CA ALA A 233 5.14 1.73 34.18
C ALA A 233 5.70 0.54 34.97
N ASP A 234 6.72 -0.10 34.44
CA ASP A 234 7.47 -1.15 35.15
C ASP A 234 8.07 -0.59 36.45
N PRO A 235 8.31 -1.44 37.47
CA PRO A 235 8.90 -0.99 38.74
C PRO A 235 10.31 -0.44 38.56
N GLU A 236 11.01 -0.78 37.48
CA GLU A 236 12.34 -0.24 37.12
C GLU A 236 12.25 0.97 36.17
N GLU A 237 11.04 1.47 35.88
CA GLU A 237 10.78 2.60 34.99
C GLU A 237 11.48 2.46 33.61
N CYS A 238 11.54 1.22 33.12
CA CYS A 238 12.13 0.88 31.82
C CYS A 238 11.09 0.71 30.72
N ASN A 239 9.88 0.27 31.03
CA ASN A 239 8.82 0.04 30.04
C ASN A 239 7.57 0.77 30.49
N TYR A 240 6.93 1.46 29.55
CA TYR A 240 5.73 2.25 29.77
C TYR A 240 4.63 1.72 28.87
N VAL A 241 3.48 1.43 29.44
CA VAL A 241 2.36 0.83 28.70
C VAL A 241 1.24 1.84 28.55
N PHE A 242 0.88 2.09 27.30
CA PHE A 242 -0.23 2.97 26.92
C PHE A 242 -1.33 2.17 26.23
N LYS A 243 -2.58 2.53 26.51
CA LYS A 243 -3.75 2.02 25.80
C LYS A 243 -4.35 3.12 24.96
N VAL A 244 -4.52 2.84 23.68
CA VAL A 244 -5.11 3.73 22.69
C VAL A 244 -6.43 3.15 22.22
N ARG A 245 -7.49 3.96 22.29
CA ARG A 245 -8.78 3.62 21.69
C ARG A 245 -8.91 4.38 20.38
N SER A 246 -9.13 3.66 19.28
CA SER A 246 -9.29 4.25 17.96
C SER A 246 -10.25 3.45 17.09
N GLN A 247 -11.03 4.16 16.28
CA GLN A 247 -11.85 3.60 15.21
C GLN A 247 -11.02 2.96 14.09
N HIS A 248 -9.79 3.43 13.89
CA HIS A 248 -8.89 2.95 12.85
C HIS A 248 -8.15 1.67 13.25
N ALA A 249 -8.19 1.32 14.55
CA ALA A 249 -7.74 0.03 15.05
C ALA A 249 -8.76 -1.10 14.84
N CYS A 250 -9.93 -0.80 14.27
CA CYS A 250 -10.92 -1.82 13.92
C CYS A 250 -10.53 -2.54 12.64
N ALA A 251 -10.76 -3.86 12.60
CA ALA A 251 -10.49 -4.68 11.42
C ALA A 251 -11.29 -4.17 10.21
N GLY A 252 -10.58 -3.58 9.24
CA GLY A 252 -11.11 -3.16 7.96
C GLY A 252 -10.99 -4.27 6.92
N ALA A 253 -11.83 -4.17 5.88
CA ALA A 253 -11.58 -4.89 4.64
C ALA A 253 -10.43 -4.18 3.91
N GLU A 254 -9.35 -4.90 3.63
CA GLU A 254 -8.23 -4.36 2.86
C GLU A 254 -8.76 -3.78 1.53
N PRO A 255 -8.39 -2.54 1.15
CA PRO A 255 -8.72 -2.00 -0.17
C PRO A 255 -8.06 -2.91 -1.22
N HIS A 256 -8.88 -3.80 -1.78
CA HIS A 256 -8.61 -4.76 -2.85
C HIS A 256 -7.14 -5.16 -3.01
N LYS A 257 -6.78 -6.34 -2.50
CA LYS A 257 -5.51 -6.99 -2.89
C LYS A 257 -5.36 -6.96 -4.42
N PRO A 258 -4.18 -6.62 -4.96
CA PRO A 258 -3.95 -6.60 -6.40
C PRO A 258 -4.13 -8.02 -6.96
N GLY A 259 -5.33 -8.32 -7.46
CA GLY A 259 -5.73 -9.65 -7.92
C GLY A 259 -7.19 -10.03 -7.63
N SER A 260 -7.90 -9.30 -6.78
CA SER A 260 -9.34 -9.53 -6.58
C SER A 260 -10.14 -8.84 -7.68
N VAL A 261 -10.79 -9.63 -8.54
CA VAL A 261 -11.73 -9.15 -9.54
C VAL A 261 -12.92 -8.50 -8.83
N GLY A 262 -13.08 -7.17 -9.00
CA GLY A 262 -14.19 -6.45 -8.40
C GLY A 262 -15.54 -7.00 -8.89
N PRO A 263 -16.62 -6.86 -8.10
CA PRO A 263 -17.92 -7.45 -8.43
C PRO A 263 -18.39 -7.04 -9.83
N GLY A 264 -18.12 -5.80 -10.26
CA GLY A 264 -18.46 -5.31 -11.60
C GLY A 264 -17.84 -6.12 -12.75
N SER A 265 -16.62 -6.63 -12.60
CA SER A 265 -15.98 -7.45 -13.64
C SER A 265 -16.61 -8.83 -13.76
N VAL A 266 -17.02 -9.43 -12.64
CA VAL A 266 -17.76 -10.70 -12.63
C VAL A 266 -19.11 -10.54 -13.31
N PHE A 267 -19.85 -9.47 -12.99
CA PHE A 267 -21.12 -9.17 -13.66
C PHE A 267 -20.94 -8.89 -15.16
N ALA A 268 -19.90 -8.17 -15.56
CA ALA A 268 -19.62 -7.90 -16.96
C ALA A 268 -19.32 -9.19 -17.77
N ILE A 269 -18.57 -10.14 -17.18
CA ILE A 269 -18.29 -11.44 -17.83
C ILE A 269 -19.58 -12.25 -17.98
N ILE A 270 -20.40 -12.33 -16.93
CA ILE A 270 -21.68 -13.06 -16.98
C ILE A 270 -22.60 -12.45 -18.05
N PHE A 271 -22.72 -11.12 -18.08
CA PHE A 271 -23.51 -10.42 -19.09
C PHE A 271 -22.98 -10.67 -20.51
N ALA A 272 -21.67 -10.63 -20.72
CA ALA A 272 -21.06 -10.90 -22.03
C ALA A 272 -21.37 -12.32 -22.53
N ILE A 273 -21.29 -13.33 -21.65
CA ILE A 273 -21.65 -14.72 -21.99
C ILE A 273 -23.14 -14.81 -22.33
N ALA A 274 -24.02 -14.18 -21.55
CA ALA A 274 -25.45 -14.18 -21.82
C ALA A 274 -25.80 -13.55 -23.19
N VAL A 275 -25.17 -12.42 -23.53
CA VAL A 275 -25.33 -11.78 -24.85
C VAL A 275 -24.82 -12.69 -25.97
N LEU A 276 -23.67 -13.32 -25.80
CA LEU A 276 -23.11 -14.24 -26.79
C LEU A 276 -24.06 -15.42 -27.06
N VAL A 277 -24.57 -16.06 -26.00
CA VAL A 277 -25.52 -17.18 -26.12
C VAL A 277 -26.81 -16.72 -26.79
N TYR A 278 -27.32 -15.54 -26.44
CA TYR A 278 -28.52 -14.96 -27.07
C TYR A 278 -28.32 -14.69 -28.57
N LEU A 279 -27.18 -14.11 -28.96
CA LEU A 279 -26.87 -13.83 -30.36
C LEU A 279 -26.65 -15.12 -31.14
N LEU A 280 -25.81 -16.04 -30.68
CA LEU A 280 -25.53 -17.30 -31.40
C LEU A 280 -26.78 -18.19 -31.48
N GLY A 281 -27.47 -18.38 -30.36
CA GLY A 281 -28.70 -19.18 -30.30
C GLY A 281 -29.81 -18.58 -31.17
N GLY A 282 -29.97 -17.26 -31.12
CA GLY A 282 -30.98 -16.57 -31.91
C GLY A 282 -30.66 -16.51 -33.41
N ILE A 283 -29.39 -16.35 -33.81
CA ILE A 283 -28.96 -16.49 -35.21
C ILE A 283 -29.20 -17.92 -35.70
N PHE A 284 -28.82 -18.93 -34.91
CA PHE A 284 -29.02 -20.34 -35.27
C PHE A 284 -30.51 -20.65 -35.41
N TYR A 285 -31.35 -20.22 -34.47
CA TYR A 285 -32.80 -20.35 -34.52
C TYR A 285 -33.39 -19.68 -35.78
N ASN A 286 -33.06 -18.41 -36.03
CA ASN A 286 -33.59 -17.66 -37.18
C ASN A 286 -33.07 -18.16 -38.53
N ARG A 287 -31.90 -18.79 -38.56
CA ARG A 287 -31.31 -19.39 -39.76
C ARG A 287 -31.89 -20.77 -40.05
N THR A 288 -32.04 -21.61 -39.03
CA THR A 288 -32.47 -23.01 -39.19
C THR A 288 -33.98 -23.15 -39.31
N ILE A 289 -34.74 -22.41 -38.50
CA ILE A 289 -36.20 -22.53 -38.42
C ILE A 289 -36.88 -21.48 -39.29
N ASN A 290 -36.43 -20.22 -39.24
CA ASN A 290 -37.10 -19.11 -39.95
C ASN A 290 -36.54 -18.82 -41.36
N HIS A 291 -35.50 -19.54 -41.80
CA HIS A 291 -34.83 -19.38 -43.11
C HIS A 291 -34.49 -17.93 -43.51
N SER A 292 -34.31 -17.05 -42.53
CA SER A 292 -33.97 -15.65 -42.75
C SER A 292 -32.54 -15.52 -43.29
N ARG A 293 -32.29 -14.58 -44.21
CA ARG A 293 -30.97 -14.32 -44.82
C ARG A 293 -30.50 -12.89 -44.54
N GLY A 294 -29.18 -12.73 -44.41
CA GLY A 294 -28.55 -11.43 -44.16
C GLY A 294 -28.80 -10.87 -42.76
N TRP A 295 -28.84 -9.55 -42.63
CA TRP A 295 -28.98 -8.82 -41.36
C TRP A 295 -30.28 -9.10 -40.60
N LYS A 296 -31.27 -9.71 -41.25
CA LYS A 296 -32.52 -10.18 -40.62
C LYS A 296 -32.34 -11.42 -39.73
N GLN A 297 -31.14 -12.01 -39.69
CA GLN A 297 -30.82 -13.16 -38.82
C GLN A 297 -30.59 -12.77 -37.36
N LEU A 298 -30.25 -11.50 -37.09
CA LEU A 298 -29.95 -11.03 -35.74
C LEU A 298 -31.24 -10.78 -34.94
N PRO A 299 -31.40 -11.38 -33.74
CA PRO A 299 -32.54 -11.12 -32.88
C PRO A 299 -32.55 -9.67 -32.41
N ASN A 300 -33.64 -8.94 -32.68
CA ASN A 300 -33.82 -7.53 -32.29
C ASN A 300 -32.68 -6.60 -32.78
N TYR A 301 -32.34 -6.66 -34.07
CA TYR A 301 -31.25 -5.89 -34.69
C TYR A 301 -31.28 -4.38 -34.39
N SER A 302 -32.45 -3.74 -34.35
CA SER A 302 -32.58 -2.31 -34.06
C SER A 302 -32.05 -1.92 -32.68
N LEU A 303 -32.23 -2.78 -31.67
CA LEU A 303 -31.71 -2.55 -30.33
C LEU A 303 -30.18 -2.65 -30.29
N TRP A 304 -29.60 -3.65 -30.96
CA TRP A 304 -28.15 -3.85 -31.01
C TRP A 304 -27.42 -2.79 -31.83
N ALA A 305 -27.98 -2.42 -32.98
CA ALA A 305 -27.44 -1.34 -33.80
C ALA A 305 -27.45 -0.01 -33.05
N GLY A 306 -28.55 0.28 -32.33
CA GLY A 306 -28.65 1.44 -31.45
C GLY A 306 -27.59 1.41 -30.35
N LEU A 307 -27.52 0.32 -29.58
CA LEU A 307 -26.58 0.18 -28.47
C LEU A 307 -25.11 0.31 -28.91
N TRP A 308 -24.74 -0.28 -30.06
CA TRP A 308 -23.39 -0.16 -30.61
C TRP A 308 -23.07 1.26 -31.07
N SER A 309 -24.03 1.94 -31.72
CA SER A 309 -23.89 3.35 -32.11
C SER A 309 -23.68 4.27 -30.90
N PHE A 310 -24.44 4.05 -29.81
CA PHE A 310 -24.25 4.83 -28.58
C PHE A 310 -22.89 4.57 -27.93
N LEU A 311 -22.43 3.32 -27.93
CA LEU A 311 -21.10 2.98 -27.42
C LEU A 311 -19.99 3.62 -28.27
N SER A 312 -20.07 3.52 -29.60
CA SER A 312 -19.08 4.14 -30.49
C SER A 312 -19.02 5.65 -30.30
N ASP A 313 -20.17 6.31 -30.20
CA ASP A 313 -20.23 7.76 -29.99
C ASP A 313 -19.66 8.15 -28.61
N PHE A 314 -19.96 7.38 -27.56
CA PHE A 314 -19.39 7.59 -26.24
C PHE A 314 -17.86 7.42 -26.22
N PHE A 315 -17.34 6.38 -26.88
CA PHE A 315 -15.88 6.17 -27.01
C PHE A 315 -15.22 7.28 -27.83
N ILE A 316 -15.84 7.77 -28.90
CA ILE A 316 -15.34 8.90 -29.70
C ILE A 316 -15.31 10.18 -28.86
N ILE A 317 -16.37 10.46 -28.09
CA ILE A 317 -16.46 11.64 -27.22
C ILE A 317 -15.44 11.55 -26.06
N ALA A 318 -15.30 10.38 -25.42
CA ALA A 318 -14.32 10.18 -24.35
C ALA A 318 -12.88 10.30 -24.87
N THR A 319 -12.58 9.69 -26.02
CA THR A 319 -11.25 9.73 -26.63
C THR A 319 -10.90 11.13 -27.13
N SER A 320 -11.85 11.87 -27.72
CA SER A 320 -11.64 13.26 -28.13
C SER A 320 -11.51 14.22 -26.95
N SER A 321 -12.16 13.93 -25.82
CA SER A 321 -12.02 14.69 -24.57
C SER A 321 -10.67 14.44 -23.90
N CYS A 322 -10.18 13.19 -23.89
CA CYS A 322 -8.83 12.87 -23.41
C CYS A 322 -7.73 13.38 -24.37
N ALA A 323 -7.99 13.43 -25.68
CA ALA A 323 -7.08 14.00 -26.67
C ALA A 323 -6.96 15.53 -26.59
N ARG A 324 -7.94 16.23 -25.99
CA ARG A 324 -7.85 17.67 -25.67
C ARG A 324 -7.00 17.98 -24.42
N LEU A 325 -6.74 16.98 -23.58
CA LEU A 325 -5.85 17.09 -22.41
C LEU A 325 -4.38 16.76 -22.73
N LEU A 326 -4.09 16.28 -23.95
CA LEU A 326 -2.74 16.20 -24.48
C LEU A 326 -2.42 17.51 -25.22
N PRO A 327 -1.30 18.20 -24.91
CA PRO A 327 -0.89 19.40 -25.65
C PRO A 327 -0.53 19.01 -27.08
N ASN A 328 -1.51 19.10 -27.99
CA ASN A 328 -1.26 18.89 -29.40
C ASN A 328 -0.54 20.15 -29.93
N ARG A 329 0.75 20.05 -30.23
CA ARG A 329 1.46 21.00 -31.09
C ARG A 329 0.88 20.89 -32.51
N ARG A 330 -0.33 21.42 -32.73
CA ARG A 330 -0.82 21.74 -34.07
C ARG A 330 -0.46 23.18 -34.35
N GLY A 331 0.66 23.34 -35.06
CA GLY A 331 1.01 24.60 -35.69
C GLY A 331 -0.08 25.01 -36.67
N TYR A 332 -0.49 26.26 -36.57
CA TYR A 332 -1.33 26.92 -37.57
C TYR A 332 -0.54 27.00 -38.88
N HIS A 333 -0.84 26.14 -39.84
CA HIS A 333 -0.53 26.44 -41.24
C HIS A 333 -1.51 27.51 -41.71
N HIS A 334 -0.98 28.71 -41.87
CA HIS A 334 -1.62 29.80 -42.58
C HIS A 334 -1.80 29.36 -44.04
N LEU A 335 -3.05 29.26 -44.47
CA LEU A 335 -3.39 29.22 -45.89
C LEU A 335 -3.19 30.63 -46.45
N SER A 336 -1.98 30.91 -46.95
CA SER A 336 -1.78 31.96 -47.95
C SER A 336 -2.10 31.35 -49.32
N GLY A 337 -3.27 31.69 -49.86
CA GLY A 337 -3.64 31.33 -51.22
C GLY A 337 -2.84 32.14 -52.24
N SER A 338 -2.39 31.48 -53.31
CA SER A 338 -2.83 31.75 -54.69
C SER A 338 -2.15 30.80 -55.70
N PRO A 339 -2.73 30.65 -56.90
CA PRO A 339 -2.77 29.39 -57.64
C PRO A 339 -1.64 29.29 -58.66
N THR A 340 -1.09 28.09 -58.84
CA THR A 340 -0.61 27.64 -60.16
C THR A 340 -0.27 26.14 -60.12
N ARG A 341 -0.97 25.41 -60.99
CA ARG A 341 -0.40 24.43 -61.93
C ARG A 341 0.26 23.17 -61.34
N GLY A 342 -0.49 22.07 -61.44
CA GLY A 342 0.06 20.80 -61.92
C GLY A 342 0.19 19.68 -60.89
N GLY A 343 -0.50 18.56 -61.18
CA GLY A 343 0.09 17.24 -60.95
C GLY A 343 -0.54 16.38 -59.86
N MET A 344 -1.43 15.49 -60.30
CA MET A 344 -1.32 14.04 -60.10
C MET A 344 -1.62 13.47 -58.69
N GLY A 345 -2.79 12.85 -58.51
CA GLY A 345 -2.92 11.85 -57.45
C GLY A 345 -4.31 11.39 -57.00
N ARG A 346 -4.97 10.57 -57.82
CA ARG A 346 -5.90 9.48 -57.45
C ARG A 346 -7.37 9.84 -57.17
N ASP A 347 -8.05 10.13 -58.26
CA ASP A 347 -9.47 9.82 -58.50
C ASP A 347 -9.72 8.31 -58.45
N ARG A 348 -10.52 7.84 -57.48
CA ARG A 348 -11.24 6.56 -57.58
C ARG A 348 -12.75 6.77 -57.71
N GLU A 349 -13.28 7.90 -57.23
CA GLU A 349 -14.68 8.27 -57.46
C GLU A 349 -14.98 8.75 -58.89
N ALA A 350 -14.00 9.29 -59.63
CA ALA A 350 -14.22 9.68 -61.04
C ALA A 350 -14.21 8.51 -62.03
N GLU A 351 -13.56 7.37 -61.70
CA GLU A 351 -13.62 6.16 -62.54
C GLU A 351 -15.01 5.50 -62.49
N ASN A 352 -15.67 5.51 -61.33
CA ASN A 352 -17.03 4.96 -61.22
C ASN A 352 -18.08 5.81 -61.95
N ARG A 353 -17.85 7.13 -62.11
CA ARG A 353 -18.73 8.00 -62.90
C ARG A 353 -18.63 7.79 -64.41
N LEU A 354 -17.53 7.22 -64.92
CA LEU A 354 -17.35 6.93 -66.34
C LEU A 354 -17.99 5.61 -66.76
N ILE A 355 -18.34 4.73 -65.81
CA ILE A 355 -19.00 3.45 -66.09
C ILE A 355 -20.51 3.65 -66.21
N ASP A 356 -21.11 4.47 -65.33
CA ASP A 356 -22.55 4.76 -65.39
C ASP A 356 -22.94 5.56 -66.65
N GLN A 357 -22.01 6.32 -67.25
CA GLN A 357 -22.28 7.09 -68.47
C GLN A 357 -22.16 6.25 -69.77
N TYR A 358 -21.55 5.06 -69.73
CA TYR A 358 -21.43 4.17 -70.89
C TYR A 358 -22.61 3.20 -71.05
N ASP A 359 -23.36 2.95 -69.97
CA ASP A 359 -24.56 2.10 -70.00
C ASP A 359 -25.81 2.86 -70.49
N GLU A 360 -25.77 4.21 -70.58
CA GLU A 360 -26.89 5.04 -71.09
C GLU A 360 -26.85 5.31 -72.62
N GLU A 361 -25.83 4.85 -73.37
CA GLU A 361 -25.71 5.09 -74.83
C GLU A 361 -25.95 3.83 -75.71
N TRP A 362 -26.48 2.73 -75.16
CA TRP A 362 -26.73 1.49 -75.92
C TRP A 362 -28.19 1.01 -75.98
N ASP A 363 -29.15 1.80 -75.49
CA ASP A 363 -30.59 1.46 -75.49
C ASP A 363 -31.49 2.47 -76.28
N ASP A 364 -31.00 2.99 -77.42
CA ASP A 364 -31.85 3.52 -78.51
C ASP A 364 -31.40 3.03 -79.90
#